data_AF-A0A0V1ANW3-F1
#
_entry.id   AF-A0A0V1ANW3-F1
#
_cell.length_a   1.000
_cell.length_b   1.000
_cell.length_c   1.000
_cell.angle_alpha   90.00
_cell.angle_beta   90.00
_cell.angle_gamma   90.00
#
_symmetry.space_group_name_H-M   'P 1'
#
loop_
_entity.id
_entity.type
_entity.pdbx_description
1 polymer ?
#
loop_
_entity_poly.entity_id
_entity_poly.type
_entity_poly.pdbx_seq_one_letter_code
_entity_poly.pdbx_strand_id
1 'polypeptide(L)'
;LGLKTRYRTEEPTKRKIRMLLATAFLPVPHVNTGVSLLEAGTTGNLSALFQYFRQEWMTDERLPLWNVYNVNIRTNNHLEGWHNRLNRKAGKSHNGLYELLQLLIAEQGVMDTLIQQVLSGNATVGDLRRVNKVYAQKQRQVARYTGEYTNGRRTLEQFLEALMYITPEPI
;
A
#
# COMPACT_ATOMS: atom_id res chain seq x y z
N LEU A 1 -19.00 -9.61 11.23
CA LEU A 1 -19.60 -9.01 10.00
C LEU A 1 -19.91 -10.01 8.88
N GLY A 2 -19.27 -11.18 8.77
CA GLY A 2 -19.72 -12.24 7.83
C GLY A 2 -19.56 -11.92 6.33
N LEU A 3 -18.74 -10.92 5.97
CA LEU A 3 -18.59 -10.44 4.59
C LEU A 3 -17.63 -11.28 3.72
N LYS A 4 -16.94 -12.28 4.29
CA LYS A 4 -15.88 -13.03 3.60
C LYS A 4 -16.34 -13.70 2.30
N THR A 5 -17.49 -14.39 2.33
CA THR A 5 -18.03 -15.05 1.14
C THR A 5 -18.44 -14.02 0.09
N ARG A 6 -19.20 -13.00 0.49
CA ARG A 6 -19.68 -11.93 -0.40
C ARG A 6 -18.53 -11.13 -1.02
N TYR A 7 -17.48 -10.83 -0.27
CA TYR A 7 -16.28 -10.17 -0.82
C TYR A 7 -15.61 -10.98 -1.94
N ARG A 8 -15.68 -12.32 -1.89
CA ARG A 8 -15.10 -13.19 -2.91
C ARG A 8 -16.02 -13.40 -4.12
N THR A 9 -17.33 -13.44 -3.91
CA THR A 9 -18.32 -13.82 -4.93
C THR A 9 -19.08 -12.64 -5.54
N GLU A 10 -19.19 -11.52 -4.83
CA GLU A 10 -19.97 -10.34 -5.25
C GLU A 10 -19.04 -9.16 -5.54
N GLU A 11 -18.85 -8.87 -6.83
CA GLU A 11 -18.05 -7.72 -7.28
C GLU A 11 -18.54 -6.36 -6.73
N PRO A 12 -19.85 -6.07 -6.57
CA PRO A 12 -20.30 -4.83 -5.95
C PRO A 12 -19.82 -4.66 -4.49
N THR A 13 -19.87 -5.75 -3.70
CA THR A 13 -19.40 -5.77 -2.30
C THR A 13 -17.89 -5.57 -2.25
N LYS A 14 -17.15 -6.27 -3.11
CA LYS A 14 -15.70 -6.13 -3.24
C LYS A 14 -15.28 -4.72 -3.66
N ARG A 15 -15.95 -4.14 -4.66
CA ARG A 15 -15.72 -2.76 -5.15
C ARG A 15 -15.93 -1.76 -4.03
N LYS A 16 -17.06 -1.80 -3.31
CA LYS A 16 -17.32 -0.90 -2.17
C LYS A 16 -16.28 -1.01 -1.06
N ILE A 17 -15.88 -2.23 -0.69
CA ILE A 17 -14.85 -2.45 0.35
C ILE A 17 -13.50 -1.89 -0.08
N ARG A 18 -13.09 -2.10 -1.33
CA ARG A 18 -11.82 -1.55 -1.83
C ARG A 18 -11.86 -0.02 -1.97
N MET A 19 -12.99 0.56 -2.36
CA MET A 19 -13.16 2.01 -2.36
C MET A 19 -13.13 2.58 -0.94
N LEU A 20 -13.67 1.87 0.06
CA LEU A 20 -13.56 2.25 1.47
C LEU A 20 -12.08 2.28 1.90
N LEU A 21 -11.27 1.29 1.53
CA LEU A 21 -9.83 1.31 1.78
C LEU A 21 -9.11 2.46 1.07
N ALA A 22 -9.55 2.83 -0.14
CA ALA A 22 -9.00 3.94 -0.90
C ALA A 22 -9.23 5.32 -0.23
N THR A 23 -10.16 5.42 0.74
CA THR A 23 -10.37 6.66 1.49
C THR A 23 -9.14 7.09 2.29
N ALA A 24 -8.19 6.18 2.53
CA ALA A 24 -6.90 6.49 3.17
C ALA A 24 -6.07 7.50 2.36
N PHE A 25 -6.32 7.61 1.06
CA PHE A 25 -5.63 8.55 0.17
C PHE A 25 -6.40 9.86 -0.05
N LEU A 26 -7.51 10.08 0.65
CA LEU A 26 -8.26 11.34 0.56
C LEU A 26 -7.61 12.41 1.44
N PRO A 27 -7.66 13.70 1.03
CA PRO A 27 -7.42 14.80 1.95
C PRO A 27 -8.29 14.61 3.20
N VAL A 28 -7.69 14.79 4.38
CA VAL A 28 -8.36 14.57 5.68
C VAL A 28 -9.76 15.21 5.75
N PRO A 29 -9.98 16.47 5.29
CA PRO A 29 -11.32 17.08 5.31
C PRO A 29 -12.36 16.36 4.46
N HIS A 30 -11.95 15.59 3.45
CA HIS A 30 -12.83 14.90 2.50
C HIS A 30 -13.12 13.44 2.89
N VAL A 31 -12.45 12.90 3.90
CA VAL A 31 -12.62 11.49 4.32
C VAL A 31 -14.06 11.21 4.74
N ASN A 32 -14.64 12.07 5.58
CA ASN A 32 -16.05 11.95 6.03
C ASN A 32 -17.04 11.92 4.85
N THR A 33 -16.86 12.83 3.89
CA THR A 33 -17.67 12.89 2.67
C THR A 33 -17.52 11.62 1.82
N GLY A 34 -16.28 11.14 1.64
CA GLY A 34 -16.00 9.91 0.89
C GLY A 34 -16.61 8.67 1.50
N VAL A 35 -16.50 8.49 2.82
CA VAL A 35 -17.09 7.35 3.52
C VAL A 35 -18.63 7.39 3.47
N SER A 36 -19.22 8.57 3.66
CA SER A 36 -20.68 8.75 3.62
C SER A 36 -21.25 8.48 2.22
N LEU A 37 -20.55 8.91 1.16
CA LEU A 37 -20.90 8.61 -0.23
C LEU A 37 -20.94 7.09 -0.50
N LEU A 38 -19.96 6.34 0.01
CA LEU A 38 -19.89 4.89 -0.20
C LEU A 38 -20.94 4.11 0.62
N GLU A 39 -21.23 4.58 1.83
CA GLU A 39 -22.25 4.01 2.70
C GLU A 39 -23.66 4.24 2.14
N ALA A 40 -23.89 5.34 1.42
CA ALA A 40 -25.19 5.62 0.82
C ALA A 40 -25.69 4.43 -0.01
N GLY A 41 -26.95 4.03 0.25
CA GLY A 41 -27.57 2.88 -0.40
C GLY A 41 -26.98 1.51 -0.01
N THR A 42 -26.16 1.41 1.05
CA THR A 42 -25.76 0.11 1.63
C THR A 42 -26.76 -0.37 2.66
N THR A 43 -27.00 -1.69 2.70
CA THR A 43 -27.89 -2.32 3.67
C THR A 43 -27.22 -3.56 4.27
N GLY A 44 -27.76 -4.05 5.40
CA GLY A 44 -27.30 -5.26 6.08
C GLY A 44 -25.84 -5.19 6.53
N ASN A 45 -25.11 -6.30 6.37
CA ASN A 45 -23.74 -6.47 6.87
C ASN A 45 -22.74 -5.43 6.33
N LEU A 46 -22.99 -4.89 5.12
CA LEU A 46 -22.12 -3.87 4.55
C LEU A 46 -22.33 -2.52 5.24
N SER A 47 -23.57 -2.14 5.56
CA SER A 47 -23.84 -0.95 6.38
C SER A 47 -23.21 -1.09 7.77
N ALA A 48 -23.31 -2.27 8.40
CA ALA A 48 -22.66 -2.54 9.68
C ALA A 48 -21.12 -2.39 9.63
N LEU A 49 -20.48 -2.68 8.49
CA LEU A 49 -19.05 -2.41 8.29
C LEU A 49 -18.74 -0.91 8.30
N PHE A 50 -19.54 -0.08 7.60
CA PHE A 50 -19.34 1.37 7.58
C PHE A 50 -19.54 2.01 8.96
N GLN A 51 -20.54 1.53 9.72
CA GLN A 51 -20.77 1.97 11.09
C GLN A 51 -19.59 1.64 12.00
N TYR A 52 -19.11 0.39 11.95
CA TYR A 52 -17.92 -0.04 12.68
C TYR A 52 -16.69 0.78 12.28
N PHE A 53 -16.46 0.99 10.98
CA PHE A 53 -15.31 1.75 10.49
C PHE A 53 -15.32 3.19 11.01
N ARG A 54 -16.48 3.85 11.04
CA ARG A 54 -16.60 5.20 11.61
C ARG A 54 -16.28 5.23 13.09
N GLN A 55 -16.87 4.33 13.87
CA GLN A 55 -16.70 4.28 15.32
C GLN A 55 -15.25 3.98 15.71
N GLU A 56 -14.63 3.02 15.01
CA GLU A 56 -13.32 2.53 15.40
C GLU A 56 -12.18 3.36 14.78
N TRP A 57 -12.30 3.82 13.54
CA TRP A 57 -11.16 4.35 12.79
C TRP A 57 -11.25 5.84 12.45
N MET A 58 -12.43 6.45 12.49
CA MET A 58 -12.61 7.86 12.11
C MET A 58 -12.60 8.85 13.28
N THR A 59 -12.09 8.43 14.44
CA THR A 59 -11.86 9.32 15.58
C THR A 59 -10.61 10.19 15.35
N ASP A 60 -10.55 11.36 15.99
CA ASP A 60 -9.42 12.30 15.83
C ASP A 60 -8.06 11.67 16.17
N GLU A 61 -8.04 10.74 17.14
CA GLU A 61 -6.83 10.04 17.56
C GLU A 61 -6.35 8.99 16.55
N ARG A 62 -7.29 8.36 15.82
CA ARG A 62 -6.98 7.21 14.96
C ARG A 62 -6.93 7.57 13.48
N LEU A 63 -7.64 8.62 13.06
CA LEU A 63 -7.66 9.10 11.68
C LEU A 63 -6.24 9.33 11.11
N PRO A 64 -5.29 9.96 11.84
CA PRO A 64 -3.93 10.15 11.34
C PRO A 64 -3.11 8.86 11.23
N LEU A 65 -3.51 7.77 11.91
CA LEU A 65 -2.75 6.51 11.92
C LEU A 65 -2.88 5.71 10.62
N TRP A 66 -4.02 5.83 9.94
CA TRP A 66 -4.30 5.08 8.71
C TRP A 66 -4.44 5.97 7.47
N ASN A 67 -4.67 7.28 7.63
CA ASN A 67 -4.67 8.20 6.51
C ASN A 67 -3.23 8.37 5.97
N VAL A 68 -3.07 8.14 4.67
CA VAL A 68 -1.79 8.20 3.96
C VAL A 68 -1.79 9.31 2.89
N TYR A 69 -2.68 10.30 3.02
CA TYR A 69 -2.72 11.42 2.09
C TYR A 69 -1.41 12.21 2.10
N ASN A 70 -0.84 12.40 0.91
CA ASN A 70 0.46 13.05 0.72
C ASN A 70 1.64 12.35 1.45
N VAL A 71 1.42 11.14 1.96
CA VAL A 71 2.48 10.29 2.49
C VAL A 71 3.03 9.49 1.31
N ASN A 72 4.35 9.51 1.12
CA ASN A 72 4.97 8.60 0.17
C ASN A 72 4.65 7.17 0.59
N ILE A 73 4.16 6.32 -0.31
CA ILE A 73 3.99 4.87 -0.08
C ILE A 73 5.38 4.28 0.13
N ARG A 74 5.93 4.40 1.35
CA ARG A 74 7.27 3.94 1.71
C ARG A 74 7.48 3.95 3.21
N THR A 75 7.43 2.75 3.79
CA THR A 75 8.19 2.37 5.00
C THR A 75 8.30 0.84 5.14
N ASN A 76 8.51 0.11 4.03
CA ASN A 76 9.02 -1.27 4.12
C ASN A 76 9.90 -1.70 2.93
N ASN A 77 9.94 -0.95 1.82
CA ASN A 77 10.55 -1.43 0.57
C ASN A 77 12.03 -1.85 0.63
N HIS A 78 12.85 -1.30 1.54
CA HIS A 78 14.23 -1.76 1.72
C HIS A 78 14.31 -3.01 2.58
N LEU A 79 13.56 -3.08 3.68
CA LEU A 79 13.45 -4.25 4.55
C LEU A 79 12.79 -5.43 3.83
N GLU A 80 11.68 -5.19 3.13
CA GLU A 80 10.96 -6.16 2.31
C GLU A 80 11.78 -6.56 1.08
N GLY A 81 12.54 -5.63 0.49
CA GLY A 81 13.50 -5.93 -0.57
C GLY A 81 14.66 -6.81 -0.08
N TRP A 82 15.16 -6.56 1.13
CA TRP A 82 16.19 -7.34 1.79
C TRP A 82 15.67 -8.74 2.17
N HIS A 83 14.50 -8.83 2.79
CA HIS A 83 13.82 -10.09 3.09
C HIS A 83 13.55 -10.92 1.83
N ASN A 84 13.02 -10.32 0.76
CA ASN A 84 12.77 -11.03 -0.49
C ASN A 84 14.07 -11.55 -1.13
N ARG A 85 15.14 -10.78 -1.06
CA ARG A 85 16.46 -11.20 -1.56
C ARG A 85 17.03 -12.35 -0.75
N LEU A 86 16.92 -12.29 0.58
CA LEU A 86 17.32 -13.38 1.46
C LEU A 86 16.49 -14.64 1.22
N ASN A 87 15.17 -14.52 1.09
CA ASN A 87 14.29 -15.66 0.81
C ASN A 87 14.60 -16.30 -0.55
N ARG A 88 14.91 -15.50 -1.58
CA ARG A 88 15.35 -16.02 -2.89
C ARG A 88 16.70 -16.73 -2.83
N LYS A 89 17.66 -16.23 -2.04
CA LYS A 89 18.95 -16.88 -1.83
C LYS A 89 18.85 -18.15 -0.99
N ALA A 90 17.97 -18.16 0.01
CA ALA A 90 17.69 -19.32 0.83
C ALA A 90 17.04 -20.46 0.04
N GLY A 91 16.10 -20.14 -0.86
CA GLY A 91 15.42 -21.12 -1.70
C GLY A 91 14.52 -22.11 -0.95
N LYS A 92 14.32 -21.93 0.36
CA LYS A 92 13.53 -22.79 1.24
C LYS A 92 12.91 -22.03 2.41
N SER A 93 11.83 -22.57 2.97
CA SER A 93 11.05 -21.95 4.04
C SER A 93 11.71 -22.02 5.43
N HIS A 94 12.62 -22.98 5.64
CA HIS A 94 13.32 -23.18 6.91
C HIS A 94 14.81 -23.36 6.69
N ASN A 95 15.62 -22.45 7.25
CA ASN A 95 17.08 -22.50 7.21
C ASN A 95 17.61 -22.89 8.59
N GLY A 96 18.63 -23.75 8.63
CA GLY A 96 19.39 -23.98 9.85
C GLY A 96 20.15 -22.71 10.25
N LEU A 97 20.44 -22.53 11.55
CA LEU A 97 21.10 -21.33 12.06
C LEU A 97 22.42 -21.01 11.32
N TYR A 98 23.21 -22.05 11.02
CA TYR A 98 24.50 -21.89 10.33
C TYR A 98 24.34 -21.49 8.85
N GLU A 99 23.32 -22.02 8.16
CA GLU A 99 23.00 -21.64 6.78
C GLU A 99 22.50 -20.19 6.72
N LEU A 100 21.64 -19.80 7.68
CA LEU A 100 21.19 -18.43 7.82
C LEU A 100 22.37 -17.48 8.06
N LEU A 101 23.31 -17.86 8.93
CA LEU A 101 24.50 -17.06 9.20
C LEU A 101 25.36 -16.86 7.94
N GLN A 102 25.56 -17.91 7.13
CA GLN A 102 26.30 -17.78 5.87
C GLN A 102 25.59 -16.89 4.85
N LEU A 103 24.26 -16.98 4.76
CA LEU A 103 23.46 -16.10 3.90
C LEU A 103 23.57 -14.62 4.32
N LEU A 104 23.57 -14.35 5.63
CA LEU A 104 23.73 -13.00 6.17
C LEU A 104 25.13 -12.42 5.88
N ILE A 105 26.19 -13.21 6.06
CA ILE A 105 27.57 -12.79 5.75
C ILE A 105 27.72 -12.52 4.24
N ALA A 106 27.17 -13.39 3.39
CA ALA A 106 27.20 -13.20 1.94
C ALA A 106 26.40 -11.96 1.49
N GLU A 107 25.29 -11.65 2.15
CA GLU A 107 24.51 -10.44 1.88
C GLU A 107 25.26 -9.17 2.32
N GLN A 108 25.97 -9.22 3.45
CA GLN A 108 26.81 -8.11 3.93
C GLN A 108 27.91 -7.78 2.92
N GLY A 109 28.61 -8.77 2.36
CA GLY A 109 29.65 -8.53 1.36
C GLY A 109 29.14 -7.87 0.06
N VAL A 110 27.88 -8.14 -0.33
CA VAL A 110 27.23 -7.46 -1.46
C VAL A 110 26.94 -5.99 -1.13
N MET A 111 26.52 -5.70 0.11
CA MET A 111 26.28 -4.33 0.57
C MET A 111 27.58 -3.53 0.65
N ASP A 112 28.66 -4.12 1.14
CA ASP A 112 29.97 -3.47 1.18
C ASP A 112 30.47 -3.13 -0.23
N THR A 113 30.25 -4.04 -1.19
CA THR A 113 30.58 -3.79 -2.61
C THR A 113 29.75 -2.64 -3.19
N LEU A 114 28.45 -2.58 -2.90
CA LEU A 114 27.57 -1.48 -3.32
C LEU A 114 28.00 -0.14 -2.71
N ILE A 115 28.37 -0.12 -1.42
CA ILE A 115 28.87 1.07 -0.74
C ILE A 115 30.16 1.54 -1.42
N GLN A 116 31.10 0.64 -1.70
CA GLN A 116 32.34 0.98 -2.40
C GLN A 116 32.10 1.49 -3.83
N GLN A 117 31.14 0.93 -4.55
CA GLN A 117 30.74 1.41 -5.88
C GLN A 117 30.13 2.82 -5.85
N VAL A 118 29.35 3.13 -4.82
CA VAL A 118 28.79 4.48 -4.61
C VAL A 118 29.87 5.48 -4.20
N LEU A 119 30.74 5.11 -3.25
CA LEU A 119 31.84 5.97 -2.79
C LEU A 119 32.88 6.23 -3.88
N SER A 120 33.11 5.28 -4.78
CA SER A 120 34.02 5.42 -5.92
C SER A 120 33.41 6.17 -7.12
N GLY A 121 32.13 6.58 -7.04
CA GLY A 121 31.43 7.25 -8.15
C GLY A 121 31.15 6.34 -9.36
N ASN A 122 31.41 5.05 -9.26
CA ASN A 122 31.22 4.06 -10.34
C ASN A 122 29.77 3.56 -10.45
N ALA A 123 28.94 3.80 -9.44
CA ALA A 123 27.51 3.45 -9.50
C ALA A 123 26.74 4.49 -10.34
N THR A 124 26.12 4.06 -11.45
CA THR A 124 25.19 4.94 -12.18
C THR A 124 23.88 5.06 -11.42
N VAL A 125 23.23 6.23 -11.47
CA VAL A 125 21.90 6.48 -10.88
C VAL A 125 20.84 5.47 -11.39
N GLY A 126 21.08 4.83 -12.54
CA GLY A 126 20.24 3.80 -13.12
C GLY A 126 20.24 2.46 -12.36
N ASP A 127 21.39 2.03 -11.84
CA ASP A 127 21.53 0.75 -11.12
C ASP A 127 20.79 0.76 -9.78
N LEU A 128 20.81 1.91 -9.10
CA LEU A 128 20.07 2.16 -7.86
C LEU A 128 18.55 2.29 -8.11
N ARG A 129 18.12 2.74 -9.30
CA ARG A 129 16.69 2.94 -9.65
C ARG A 129 15.94 1.66 -10.01
N ARG A 130 16.62 0.63 -10.55
CA ARG A 130 15.97 -0.58 -11.08
C ARG A 130 15.25 -1.42 -10.00
N VAL A 131 15.69 -1.31 -8.75
CA VAL A 131 15.25 -2.13 -7.60
C VAL A 131 13.80 -1.87 -7.18
N ASN A 132 13.16 -0.76 -7.60
CA ASN A 132 11.85 -0.39 -7.04
C ASN A 132 10.85 0.20 -8.04
N LYS A 133 10.74 -0.43 -9.23
CA LYS A 133 9.90 0.07 -10.34
C LYS A 133 8.39 0.02 -10.05
N VAL A 134 7.91 -1.02 -9.37
CA VAL A 134 6.47 -1.26 -9.15
C VAL A 134 5.87 -0.27 -8.15
N TYR A 135 6.46 -0.08 -6.97
CA TYR A 135 5.95 0.89 -6.00
C TYR A 135 6.16 2.33 -6.46
N ALA A 136 7.27 2.63 -7.15
CA ALA A 136 7.44 3.94 -7.79
C ALA A 136 6.39 4.20 -8.88
N GLN A 137 5.92 3.17 -9.57
CA GLN A 137 4.81 3.28 -10.53
C GLN A 137 3.48 3.49 -9.80
N LYS A 138 3.20 2.74 -8.73
CA LYS A 138 2.00 2.94 -7.89
C LYS A 138 1.97 4.36 -7.29
N GLN A 139 3.09 4.83 -6.74
CA GLN A 139 3.23 6.19 -6.21
C GLN A 139 2.94 7.25 -7.29
N ARG A 140 3.47 7.06 -8.51
CA ARG A 140 3.18 7.96 -9.64
C ARG A 140 1.70 7.95 -10.02
N GLN A 141 1.05 6.80 -10.00
CA GLN A 141 -0.38 6.69 -10.29
C GLN A 141 -1.23 7.39 -9.21
N VAL A 142 -0.92 7.18 -7.92
CA VAL A 142 -1.59 7.90 -6.82
C VAL A 142 -1.42 9.40 -6.99
N ALA A 143 -0.18 9.89 -7.17
CA ALA A 143 0.09 11.31 -7.35
C ALA A 143 -0.69 11.91 -8.54
N ARG A 144 -0.76 11.18 -9.66
CA ARG A 144 -1.54 11.59 -10.84
C ARG A 144 -3.03 11.71 -10.51
N TYR A 145 -3.63 10.68 -9.92
CA TYR A 145 -5.06 10.68 -9.61
C TYR A 145 -5.41 11.72 -8.55
N THR A 146 -4.54 11.92 -7.56
CA THR A 146 -4.70 12.98 -6.56
C THR A 146 -4.68 14.35 -7.22
N GLY A 147 -3.72 14.61 -8.12
CA GLY A 147 -3.66 15.87 -8.86
C GLY A 147 -4.87 16.11 -9.76
N GLU A 148 -5.40 15.07 -10.41
CA GLU A 148 -6.62 15.18 -11.21
C GLU A 148 -7.87 15.46 -10.34
N TYR A 149 -7.94 14.87 -9.15
CA TYR A 149 -9.01 15.11 -8.18
C TYR A 149 -8.96 16.54 -7.60
N THR A 150 -7.79 17.01 -7.15
CA THR A 150 -7.65 18.37 -6.59
C THR A 150 -7.91 19.46 -7.62
N ASN A 151 -7.66 19.19 -8.90
CA ASN A 151 -7.93 20.11 -10.01
C ASN A 151 -9.37 20.00 -10.55
N GLY A 152 -10.25 19.22 -9.91
CA GLY A 152 -11.65 19.06 -10.31
C GLY A 152 -11.88 18.26 -11.59
N ARG A 153 -10.85 17.61 -12.15
CA ARG A 153 -10.96 16.77 -13.36
C ARG A 153 -11.53 15.38 -13.09
N ARG A 154 -11.57 14.97 -11.82
CA ARG A 154 -12.24 13.75 -11.36
C ARG A 154 -13.20 14.07 -10.24
N THR A 155 -14.35 13.40 -10.25
CA THR A 155 -15.23 13.37 -9.08
C THR A 155 -14.62 12.55 -7.95
N LEU A 156 -15.14 12.71 -6.73
CA LEU A 156 -14.73 11.92 -5.56
C LEU A 156 -14.88 10.41 -5.80
N GLU A 157 -15.97 10.00 -6.43
CA GLU A 157 -16.22 8.60 -6.77
C GLU A 157 -15.20 8.06 -7.78
N GLN A 158 -14.96 8.80 -8.86
CA GLN A 158 -13.97 8.43 -9.90
C GLN A 158 -12.55 8.35 -9.35
N PHE A 159 -12.22 9.16 -8.34
CA PHE A 159 -10.94 9.10 -7.65
C PHE A 159 -10.81 7.81 -6.83
N LEU A 160 -11.80 7.50 -6.00
CA LEU A 160 -11.82 6.28 -5.17
C LEU A 160 -11.81 5.01 -6.02
N GLU A 161 -12.55 5.00 -7.13
CA GLU A 161 -12.55 3.88 -8.07
C GLU A 161 -11.17 3.66 -8.72
N ALA A 162 -10.48 4.72 -9.11
CA ALA A 162 -9.16 4.61 -9.73
C ALA A 162 -8.08 4.09 -8.75
N LEU A 163 -8.23 4.37 -7.46
CA LEU A 163 -7.33 3.90 -6.41
C LEU A 163 -7.58 2.47 -5.96
N MET A 164 -8.76 1.92 -6.25
CA MET A 164 -9.17 0.56 -5.93
C MET A 164 -8.16 -0.52 -6.36
N TYR A 165 -7.47 -0.28 -7.47
CA TYR A 165 -6.49 -1.21 -8.06
C TYR A 165 -5.05 -0.99 -7.58
N ILE A 166 -4.82 0.08 -6.81
CA ILE A 166 -3.49 0.41 -6.27
C ILE A 166 -3.32 -0.17 -4.87
N THR A 167 -4.39 -0.13 -4.06
CA THR A 167 -4.45 -0.72 -2.72
C THR A 167 -4.18 -2.23 -2.77
N PRO A 168 -3.31 -2.78 -1.91
CA PRO A 168 -3.13 -4.22 -1.81
C PRO A 168 -4.45 -4.89 -1.41
N GLU A 169 -4.67 -6.12 -1.89
CA GLU A 169 -5.83 -6.90 -1.47
C GLU A 169 -5.69 -7.23 0.03
N PRO A 170 -6.74 -7.05 0.84
CA PRO A 170 -6.73 -7.55 2.21
C PRO A 170 -6.60 -9.07 2.19
N ILE A 171 -5.61 -9.59 2.94
CA ILE A 171 -5.33 -11.02 3.13
C ILE A 171 -6.44 -11.65 3.99
#